data_AF-A0A255PGD8-F1
#
_entry.id   AF-A0A255PGD8-F1
#
_cell.length_a   1.000
_cell.length_b   1.000
_cell.length_c   1.000
_cell.angle_alpha   90.00
_cell.angle_beta   90.00
_cell.angle_gamma   90.00
#
_symmetry.space_group_name_H-M   'P 1'
#
loop_
_entity.id
_entity.type
_entity.pdbx_description
1 polymer ?
#
loop_
_entity_poly.entity_id
_entity_poly.type
_entity_poly.pdbx_seq_one_letter_code
_entity_poly.pdbx_strand_id
1 'polypeptide(L)'
;MARRDAETFLANHPLPDQPAPLPNLTPYLQALPAAKTPADVSAVTHQLVAATAPALDHIASHFIAVALWAGTEHRHTPQSVRLLREAALRIRTALAKVAQADLENLRAHYAPPTTSAEPTCTTSPSATTSSGPTAAAGHTTGSRR
;
A
#
# COMPACT_ATOMS: atom_id res chain seq x y z
N MET A 1 26.91 23.40 -18.08
CA MET A 1 26.26 24.60 -17.51
C MET A 1 25.94 24.32 -16.04
N ALA A 2 24.89 23.57 -15.69
CA ALA A 2 24.47 23.33 -14.29
C ALA A 2 25.58 22.88 -13.31
N ARG A 3 26.47 21.96 -13.69
CA ARG A 3 27.58 21.53 -12.82
C ARG A 3 28.53 22.69 -12.47
N ARG A 4 28.86 23.52 -13.47
CA ARG A 4 29.71 24.69 -13.30
C ARG A 4 29.03 25.76 -12.44
N ASP A 5 27.72 25.95 -12.61
CA ASP A 5 26.93 26.90 -11.82
C ASP A 5 26.84 26.48 -10.35
N ALA A 6 26.91 25.17 -10.07
CA ALA A 6 26.89 24.61 -8.72
C ALA A 6 28.27 24.52 -8.05
N GLU A 7 29.39 24.72 -8.77
CA GLU A 7 30.75 24.56 -8.23
C GLU A 7 31.00 25.46 -7.01
N THR A 8 30.66 26.75 -7.10
CA THR A 8 30.82 27.69 -5.98
C THR A 8 29.95 27.31 -4.78
N PHE A 9 28.74 26.81 -5.03
CA PHE A 9 27.85 26.36 -3.96
C PHE A 9 28.42 25.12 -3.26
N LEU A 10 28.84 24.11 -4.01
CA LEU A 10 29.41 22.87 -3.47
C LEU A 10 30.75 23.11 -2.77
N ALA A 11 31.57 24.07 -3.22
CA ALA A 11 32.79 24.46 -2.54
C ALA A 11 32.52 25.05 -1.13
N ASN A 12 31.43 25.79 -0.97
CA ASN A 12 31.02 26.35 0.32
C ASN A 12 30.16 25.39 1.16
N HIS A 13 29.58 24.37 0.53
CA HIS A 13 28.71 23.36 1.15
C HIS A 13 29.16 21.96 0.73
N PRO A 14 30.28 21.45 1.28
CA PRO A 14 30.81 20.15 0.87
C PRO A 14 29.81 19.06 1.24
N LEU A 15 29.40 18.30 0.23
CA LEU A 15 28.59 17.09 0.39
C LEU A 15 29.51 15.87 0.41
N PRO A 16 29.08 14.74 1.01
CA PRO A 16 29.85 13.50 0.92
C PRO A 16 30.01 13.07 -0.55
N ASP A 17 31.24 12.95 -1.03
CA ASP A 17 31.55 12.48 -2.38
C ASP A 17 31.53 10.95 -2.50
N GLN A 18 31.60 10.25 -1.36
CA GLN A 18 31.53 8.80 -1.32
C GLN A 18 30.07 8.33 -1.31
N PRO A 19 29.75 7.27 -2.08
CA PRO A 19 28.42 6.68 -2.01
C PRO A 19 28.15 6.21 -0.57
N ALA A 20 26.91 6.39 -0.12
CA ALA A 20 26.49 5.86 1.17
C ALA A 20 26.74 4.33 1.20
N PRO A 21 27.24 3.78 2.32
CA PRO A 21 27.45 2.35 2.44
C PRO A 21 26.12 1.62 2.25
N LEU A 22 26.11 0.61 1.37
CA LEU A 22 24.92 -0.20 1.14
C LEU A 22 24.67 -1.10 2.36
N PRO A 23 23.42 -1.28 2.79
CA PRO A 23 23.10 -2.27 3.80
C PRO A 23 23.46 -3.67 3.28
N ASN A 24 24.10 -4.48 4.12
CA ASN A 24 24.38 -5.87 3.78
C ASN A 24 23.08 -6.69 3.88
N LEU A 25 22.44 -6.93 2.73
CA LEU A 25 21.18 -7.69 2.66
C LEU A 25 21.38 -9.20 2.45
N THR A 26 22.62 -9.65 2.24
CA THR A 26 22.95 -11.05 1.99
C THR A 26 22.46 -12.01 3.09
N PRO A 27 22.53 -11.68 4.40
CA PRO A 27 22.07 -12.58 5.45
C PRO A 27 20.58 -12.92 5.34
N TYR A 28 19.74 -11.95 4.95
CA TYR A 28 18.29 -12.18 4.77
C TYR A 28 18.04 -13.16 3.62
N LEU A 29 18.77 -13.02 2.51
CA LEU A 29 18.67 -13.95 1.37
C LEU A 29 19.17 -15.36 1.72
N GLN A 30 20.24 -15.45 2.51
CA GLN A 30 20.81 -16.72 2.96
C GLN A 30 19.94 -17.44 3.99
N ALA A 31 19.08 -16.73 4.72
CA ALA A 31 18.14 -17.33 5.66
C ALA A 31 16.95 -18.00 4.95
N LEU A 32 16.57 -17.52 3.75
CA LEU A 32 15.37 -18.02 3.04
C LEU A 32 15.39 -19.53 2.75
N PRO A 33 16.49 -20.15 2.29
CA PRO A 33 16.51 -21.60 2.05
C PRO A 33 16.33 -22.46 3.31
N ALA A 34 16.59 -21.90 4.50
CA ALA A 34 16.40 -22.60 5.77
C ALA A 34 14.96 -22.48 6.32
N ALA A 35 14.16 -21.57 5.77
CA ALA A 35 12.77 -21.38 6.16
C ALA A 35 11.94 -22.62 5.84
N LYS A 36 11.19 -23.14 6.82
CA LYS A 36 10.35 -24.33 6.66
C LYS A 36 8.87 -24.00 6.64
N THR A 37 8.51 -22.81 7.10
CA THR A 37 7.13 -22.37 7.23
C THR A 37 6.95 -20.95 6.68
N PRO A 38 5.71 -20.54 6.31
CA PRO A 38 5.42 -19.15 6.00
C PRO A 38 5.73 -18.18 7.15
N ALA A 39 5.64 -18.63 8.40
CA ALA A 39 6.05 -17.82 9.56
C ALA A 39 7.57 -17.52 9.55
N ASP A 40 8.41 -18.47 9.15
CA ASP A 40 9.86 -18.25 9.03
C ASP A 40 10.17 -17.20 7.95
N VAL A 41 9.49 -17.28 6.80
CA VAL A 41 9.64 -16.30 5.71
C VAL A 41 9.14 -14.91 6.15
N SER A 42 8.02 -14.85 6.88
CA SER A 42 7.49 -13.62 7.45
C SER A 42 8.46 -12.99 8.44
N ALA A 43 9.09 -13.80 9.31
CA ALA A 43 10.11 -13.32 10.24
C ALA A 43 11.31 -12.69 9.50
N VAL A 44 11.82 -13.33 8.45
CA VAL A 44 12.90 -12.77 7.61
C VAL A 44 12.45 -11.47 6.92
N THR A 45 11.23 -11.46 6.37
CA THR A 45 10.67 -10.30 5.66
C THR A 45 10.48 -9.10 6.61
N HIS A 46 9.93 -9.32 7.80
CA HIS A 46 9.78 -8.29 8.83
C HIS A 46 11.12 -7.73 9.27
N GLN A 47 12.13 -8.58 9.49
CA GLN A 47 13.47 -8.12 9.87
C GLN A 47 14.13 -7.30 8.75
N LEU A 48 13.97 -7.70 7.48
CA LEU A 48 14.45 -6.94 6.34
C LEU A 48 13.77 -5.57 6.25
N VAL A 49 12.43 -5.53 6.36
CA VAL A 49 11.66 -4.28 6.33
C VAL A 49 12.05 -3.38 7.50
N ALA A 50 12.17 -3.92 8.71
CA ALA A 50 12.58 -3.15 9.88
C ALA A 50 13.98 -2.53 9.70
N ALA A 51 14.93 -3.27 9.11
CA ALA A 51 16.28 -2.79 8.85
C ALA A 51 16.37 -1.72 7.76
N THR A 52 15.47 -1.76 6.77
CA THR A 52 15.56 -0.89 5.57
C THR A 52 14.55 0.25 5.55
N ALA A 53 13.40 0.12 6.23
CA ALA A 53 12.34 1.11 6.23
C ALA A 53 12.80 2.50 6.69
N PRO A 54 13.63 2.67 7.74
CA PRO A 54 14.10 3.99 8.14
C PRO A 54 14.90 4.70 7.04
N ALA A 55 15.78 3.99 6.35
CA ALA A 55 16.58 4.55 5.26
C ALA A 55 15.70 4.93 4.05
N LEU A 56 14.75 4.06 3.69
CA LEU A 56 13.81 4.30 2.60
C LEU A 56 12.87 5.48 2.88
N ASP A 57 12.35 5.60 4.11
CA ASP A 57 11.53 6.75 4.50
C ASP A 57 12.34 8.05 4.55
N HIS A 58 13.61 7.97 4.97
CA HIS A 58 14.51 9.12 4.95
C HIS A 58 14.75 9.64 3.53
N ILE A 59 14.97 8.74 2.56
CA ILE A 59 15.09 9.09 1.13
C ILE A 59 13.78 9.68 0.60
N ALA A 60 12.64 9.05 0.88
CA ALA A 60 11.34 9.55 0.47
C ALA A 60 11.08 10.97 1.01
N SER A 61 11.43 11.21 2.28
CA SER A 61 11.29 12.52 2.92
C SER A 61 12.22 13.57 2.29
N HIS A 62 13.43 13.20 1.88
CA HIS A 62 14.33 14.09 1.12
C HIS A 62 13.72 14.50 -0.22
N PHE A 63 13.10 13.58 -0.96
CA PHE A 63 12.42 13.95 -2.21
C PHE A 63 11.26 14.92 -1.99
N ILE A 64 10.52 14.79 -0.88
CA ILE A 64 9.50 15.78 -0.51
C ILE A 64 10.12 17.13 -0.16
N ALA A 65 11.23 17.14 0.59
CA ALA A 65 11.94 18.38 0.91
C ALA A 65 12.43 19.10 -0.36
N VAL A 66 13.02 18.36 -1.31
CA VAL A 66 13.42 18.89 -2.62
C VAL A 66 12.19 19.38 -3.40
N ALA A 67 11.09 18.62 -3.42
CA ALA A 67 9.86 19.03 -4.11
C ALA A 67 9.25 20.32 -3.54
N LEU A 68 9.47 20.60 -2.26
CA LEU A 68 9.00 21.79 -1.57
C LEU A 68 10.00 22.95 -1.65
N TRP A 69 11.20 22.74 -2.19
CA TRP A 69 12.17 23.80 -2.36
C TRP A 69 11.61 24.91 -3.25
N ALA A 70 11.58 26.11 -2.70
CA ALA A 70 11.23 27.33 -3.40
C ALA A 70 12.27 28.40 -3.04
N GLY A 71 13.13 28.72 -3.99
CA GLY A 71 14.06 29.84 -3.89
C GLY A 71 13.35 31.18 -4.08
N THR A 72 14.07 32.26 -3.78
CA THR A 72 13.60 33.64 -3.96
C THR A 72 13.29 33.97 -5.42
N GLU A 73 14.09 33.45 -6.35
CA GLU A 73 13.96 33.73 -7.79
C GLU A 73 13.61 32.49 -8.64
N HIS A 74 13.77 31.28 -8.07
CA HIS A 74 13.66 30.03 -8.81
C HIS A 74 12.80 29.01 -8.06
N ARG A 75 11.96 28.30 -8.79
CA ARG A 75 11.12 27.21 -8.28
C ARG A 75 11.17 26.03 -9.24
N HIS A 76 10.98 24.83 -8.70
CA HIS A 76 10.75 23.66 -9.54
C HIS A 76 9.51 23.85 -10.42
N THR A 77 9.56 23.31 -11.63
CA THR A 77 8.36 23.24 -12.48
C THR A 77 7.29 22.36 -11.82
N PRO A 78 6.00 22.60 -12.07
CA PRO A 78 4.93 21.76 -11.52
C PRO A 78 5.12 20.27 -11.81
N GLN A 79 5.65 19.94 -13.00
CA GLN A 79 5.96 18.56 -13.38
C GLN A 79 7.07 17.96 -12.51
N SER A 80 8.16 18.69 -12.26
CA SER A 80 9.25 18.22 -11.41
C SER A 80 8.76 17.95 -9.97
N VAL A 81 7.95 18.86 -9.42
CA VAL A 81 7.35 18.69 -8.09
C VAL A 81 6.48 17.43 -8.04
N ARG A 82 5.65 17.20 -9.07
CA ARG A 82 4.82 16.00 -9.18
C ARG A 82 5.66 14.73 -9.18
N LEU A 83 6.72 14.67 -10.00
CA LEU A 83 7.58 13.50 -10.13
C LEU A 83 8.31 13.16 -8.83
N LEU A 84 8.82 14.17 -8.12
CA LEU A 84 9.49 13.98 -6.83
C LEU A 84 8.53 13.44 -5.76
N ARG A 85 7.31 14.00 -5.67
CA ARG A 85 6.26 13.50 -4.77
C ARG A 85 5.83 12.08 -5.12
N GLU A 86 5.70 11.79 -6.40
CA GLU A 86 5.36 10.45 -6.89
C GLU A 86 6.45 9.44 -6.56
N ALA A 87 7.73 9.79 -6.70
CA ALA A 87 8.84 8.94 -6.32
C ALA A 87 8.84 8.62 -4.81
N ALA A 88 8.66 9.63 -3.96
CA ALA A 88 8.53 9.45 -2.51
C ALA A 88 7.37 8.53 -2.14
N LEU A 89 6.21 8.73 -2.78
CA LEU A 89 5.03 7.90 -2.56
C LEU A 89 5.29 6.45 -2.97
N ARG A 90 5.89 6.22 -4.13
CA ARG A 90 6.20 4.86 -4.63
C ARG A 90 7.09 4.08 -3.67
N ILE A 91 8.08 4.72 -3.05
CA ILE A 91 8.94 4.09 -2.03
C ILE A 91 8.09 3.61 -0.85
N ARG A 92 7.24 4.48 -0.29
CA ARG A 92 6.37 4.13 0.86
C ARG A 92 5.35 3.07 0.49
N THR A 93 4.75 3.16 -0.70
CA THR A 93 3.81 2.16 -1.21
C THR A 93 4.46 0.80 -1.40
N ALA A 94 5.74 0.74 -1.80
CA ALA A 94 6.45 -0.53 -1.92
C ALA A 94 6.54 -1.26 -0.57
N LEU A 95 6.88 -0.54 0.52
CA LEU A 95 6.91 -1.11 1.87
C LEU A 95 5.53 -1.64 2.32
N ALA A 96 4.47 -0.87 2.07
CA ALA A 96 3.10 -1.30 2.37
C ALA A 96 2.69 -2.55 1.59
N LYS A 97 3.10 -2.66 0.32
CA LYS A 97 2.84 -3.83 -0.52
C LYS A 97 3.58 -5.08 -0.02
N VAL A 98 4.80 -4.94 0.47
CA VAL A 98 5.54 -6.06 1.08
C VAL A 98 4.80 -6.58 2.31
N ALA A 99 4.36 -5.68 3.22
CA ALA A 99 3.61 -6.07 4.40
C ALA A 99 2.25 -6.72 4.05
N GLN A 100 1.56 -6.20 3.04
CA GLN A 100 0.31 -6.78 2.55
C GLN A 100 0.52 -8.19 1.98
N ALA A 101 1.55 -8.38 1.14
CA ALA A 101 1.88 -9.69 0.57
C ALA A 101 2.24 -10.72 1.66
N ASP A 102 2.97 -10.29 2.69
CA ASP A 102 3.31 -11.15 3.83
C ASP A 102 2.05 -11.58 4.61
N LEU A 103 1.15 -10.65 4.90
CA LEU A 103 -0.11 -10.95 5.56
C LEU A 103 -1.01 -11.88 4.74
N GLU A 104 -1.05 -11.70 3.41
CA GLU A 104 -1.79 -12.59 2.52
C GLU A 104 -1.22 -14.02 2.55
N ASN A 105 0.10 -14.16 2.55
CA ASN A 105 0.76 -15.46 2.65
C ASN A 105 0.48 -16.16 3.99
N LEU A 106 0.55 -15.42 5.11
CA LEU A 106 0.21 -15.95 6.43
C LEU A 106 -1.26 -16.37 6.51
N ARG A 107 -2.18 -15.56 5.98
CA ARG A 107 -3.61 -15.91 5.94
C ARG A 107 -3.85 -17.16 5.12
N ALA A 108 -3.22 -17.30 3.95
CA ALA A 108 -3.39 -18.49 3.13
C ALA A 108 -2.98 -19.79 3.84
N HIS A 109 -1.99 -19.72 4.75
CA HIS A 109 -1.49 -20.89 5.45
C HIS A 109 -2.16 -21.16 6.81
N TYR A 110 -2.51 -20.10 7.54
CA TYR A 110 -2.99 -20.19 8.92
C TYR A 110 -4.46 -19.82 9.10
N ALA A 111 -5.16 -19.31 8.08
CA ALA A 111 -6.58 -19.08 8.21
C ALA A 111 -7.29 -20.41 8.50
N PRO A 112 -8.14 -20.46 9.54
CA PRO A 112 -8.97 -21.63 9.75
C PRO A 112 -9.82 -21.84 8.48
N PRO A 113 -10.12 -23.09 8.09
CA PRO A 113 -11.09 -23.31 7.04
C PRO A 113 -12.35 -22.57 7.46
N THR A 114 -12.74 -21.55 6.69
CA THR A 114 -14.10 -21.06 6.77
C THR A 114 -14.94 -22.26 6.43
N THR A 115 -15.55 -22.88 7.44
CA THR A 115 -16.69 -23.73 7.25
C THR A 115 -17.67 -22.87 6.47
N SER A 116 -17.66 -23.00 5.16
CA SER A 116 -18.85 -22.78 4.36
C SER A 116 -19.85 -23.73 4.99
N ALA A 117 -20.59 -23.23 5.97
CA ALA A 117 -21.96 -23.62 6.14
C ALA A 117 -22.59 -23.27 4.80
N GLU A 118 -22.53 -24.25 3.91
CA GLU A 118 -23.42 -24.43 2.79
C GLU A 118 -24.82 -24.14 3.33
N PRO A 119 -25.50 -23.06 2.94
CA PRO A 119 -26.94 -23.08 3.02
C PRO A 119 -27.35 -24.04 1.90
N THR A 120 -27.53 -25.32 2.25
CA THR A 120 -28.27 -26.28 1.44
C THR A 120 -29.71 -25.80 1.35
N CYS A 121 -29.95 -24.75 0.56
CA CYS A 121 -31.29 -24.38 0.12
C CYS A 121 -31.51 -25.07 -1.22
N THR A 122 -31.75 -26.37 -1.16
CA THR A 122 -32.44 -27.12 -2.21
C THR A 122 -33.28 -28.15 -1.45
N THR A 123 -34.58 -27.95 -1.30
CA THR A 123 -35.63 -28.54 -2.16
C THR A 123 -36.97 -27.87 -1.76
N SER A 124 -37.54 -26.98 -2.56
CA SER A 124 -38.61 -27.18 -3.57
C SER A 124 -40.05 -27.02 -3.01
N PRO A 125 -41.04 -26.65 -3.85
CA PRO A 125 -42.22 -25.86 -3.49
C PRO A 125 -43.39 -26.73 -3.05
N SER A 126 -44.24 -26.22 -2.15
CA SER A 126 -45.55 -26.81 -1.90
C SER A 126 -46.62 -25.73 -1.99
N ALA A 127 -47.27 -25.69 -3.14
CA ALA A 127 -48.52 -24.98 -3.37
C ALA A 127 -49.69 -25.92 -3.05
N THR A 128 -50.63 -25.54 -2.17
CA THR A 128 -52.07 -25.84 -2.33
C THR A 128 -52.94 -25.05 -1.33
N THR A 129 -53.74 -24.11 -1.88
CA THR A 129 -55.20 -23.85 -1.70
C THR A 129 -55.79 -23.75 -0.29
N SER A 130 -56.36 -22.61 0.14
CA SER A 130 -57.70 -22.02 -0.18
C SER A 130 -58.46 -21.94 1.16
N SER A 131 -59.14 -20.87 1.58
CA SER A 131 -60.23 -20.14 0.91
C SER A 131 -60.45 -18.76 1.55
N GLY A 132 -60.94 -17.80 0.75
CA GLY A 132 -61.41 -16.46 1.18
C GLY A 132 -62.71 -16.48 2.00
N PRO A 133 -63.45 -15.35 2.18
CA PRO A 133 -63.82 -14.36 1.16
C PRO A 133 -63.55 -12.88 1.58
N THR A 134 -63.13 -11.96 0.69
CA THR A 134 -63.91 -11.09 -0.25
C THR A 134 -64.28 -9.71 0.32
N ALA A 135 -64.09 -8.69 -0.54
CA ALA A 135 -64.63 -7.32 -0.56
C ALA A 135 -63.82 -6.23 0.21
N ALA A 136 -63.55 -5.03 -0.32
CA ALA A 136 -63.93 -4.41 -1.58
C ALA A 136 -62.98 -3.23 -1.92
N ALA A 137 -63.08 -2.81 -3.17
CA ALA A 137 -62.32 -1.78 -3.87
C ALA A 137 -62.37 -0.37 -3.25
N GLY A 138 -61.40 0.46 -3.63
CA GLY A 138 -61.44 1.90 -3.41
C GLY A 138 -60.24 2.62 -4.02
N HIS A 139 -60.29 2.87 -5.32
CA HIS A 139 -59.43 3.85 -5.99
C HIS A 139 -59.67 5.25 -5.42
N THR A 140 -58.65 6.12 -5.33
CA THR A 140 -58.65 7.47 -5.93
C THR A 140 -57.44 8.32 -5.57
N THR A 141 -56.87 8.87 -6.63
CA THR A 141 -56.10 10.10 -6.84
C THR A 141 -56.43 11.28 -5.92
N GLY A 142 -55.39 12.03 -5.53
CA GLY A 142 -55.44 13.50 -5.69
C GLY A 142 -55.24 14.37 -4.44
N SER A 143 -54.11 15.08 -4.47
CA SER A 143 -54.01 16.55 -4.38
C SER A 143 -54.29 17.29 -3.06
N ARG A 144 -53.47 18.35 -2.87
CA ARG A 144 -53.63 19.52 -1.98
C ARG A 144 -53.12 19.26 -0.54
N ARG A 145 -52.25 20.07 0.05
CA ARG A 145 -52.04 21.52 -0.04
C ARG A 145 -50.62 21.89 0.39
#